data_AF-A0A1H6APT8-F1
#
_entry.id   AF-A0A1H6APT8-F1
#
_cell.length_a   1.000
_cell.length_b   1.000
_cell.length_c   1.000
_cell.angle_alpha   90.00
_cell.angle_beta   90.00
_cell.angle_gamma   90.00
#
_symmetry.space_group_name_H-M   'P 1'
#
loop_
_entity.id
_entity.type
_entity.pdbx_description
1 polymer ?
#
loop_
_entity_poly.entity_id
_entity_poly.type
_entity_poly.pdbx_seq_one_letter_code
_entity_poly.pdbx_strand_id
1 'polypeptide(L)'
;MAFESSEQAQAYWKENLGIMGSLLAIWFIVSYGAGILFVDALNAIQFGGFKLGFWFAQQGSIYTFVALIFVYVARMNALDKKYNVHED
;
A
#
# COMPACT_ATOMS: atom_id res chain seq x y z
N MET A 1 11.52 12.66 -19.49
CA MET A 1 10.29 11.92 -19.83
C MET A 1 9.52 12.67 -20.93
N ALA A 2 9.62 12.24 -22.18
CA ALA A 2 8.77 12.75 -23.25
C ALA A 2 7.69 11.69 -23.52
N PHE A 3 6.48 11.89 -23.00
CA PHE A 3 5.34 11.05 -23.36
C PHE A 3 5.07 11.21 -24.86
N GLU A 4 4.87 10.12 -25.61
CA GLU A 4 4.65 10.20 -27.06
C GLU A 4 3.32 10.91 -27.40
N SER A 5 2.36 10.93 -26.47
CA SER A 5 1.14 11.73 -26.58
C SER A 5 0.60 12.19 -25.22
N SER A 6 -0.18 13.28 -25.22
CA SER A 6 -0.90 13.77 -24.03
C SER A 6 -1.88 12.73 -23.45
N GLU A 7 -2.38 11.82 -24.29
CA GLU A 7 -3.29 10.75 -23.91
C GLU A 7 -2.58 9.65 -23.11
N GLN A 8 -1.35 9.29 -23.50
CA GLN A 8 -0.50 8.37 -22.73
C GLN A 8 -0.13 8.95 -21.35
N ALA A 9 0.19 10.25 -21.29
CA ALA A 9 0.47 10.94 -20.03
C ALA A 9 -0.73 10.94 -19.07
N GLN A 10 -1.94 11.19 -19.60
CA GLN A 10 -3.18 11.14 -18.80
C GLN A 10 -3.52 9.72 -18.33
N ALA A 11 -3.33 8.71 -19.17
CA ALA A 11 -3.56 7.31 -18.80
C ALA A 11 -2.60 6.85 -17.70
N TYR A 12 -1.31 7.17 -17.82
CA TYR A 12 -0.30 6.91 -16.80
C TYR A 12 -0.64 7.58 -15.47
N TRP A 13 -1.02 8.86 -15.49
CA TRP A 13 -1.41 9.60 -14.29
C TRP A 13 -2.63 8.98 -13.60
N LYS A 14 -3.65 8.58 -14.38
CA LYS A 14 -4.85 7.92 -13.86
C LYS A 14 -4.53 6.57 -13.21
N GLU A 15 -3.64 5.78 -13.81
CA GLU A 15 -3.22 4.51 -13.22
C GLU A 15 -2.37 4.71 -11.95
N ASN A 16 -1.47 5.68 -11.93
CA ASN A 16 -0.70 6.02 -10.73
C ASN A 16 -1.62 6.47 -9.58
N LEU A 17 -2.63 7.29 -9.86
CA LEU A 17 -3.69 7.64 -8.90
C LEU A 17 -4.43 6.39 -8.38
N GLY A 18 -4.69 5.41 -9.25
CA GLY A 18 -5.29 4.14 -8.85
C GLY A 18 -4.38 3.31 -7.92
N ILE A 19 -3.08 3.27 -8.19
CA ILE A 19 -2.08 2.61 -7.34
C ILE A 19 -2.02 3.30 -5.98
N MET A 20 -1.89 4.63 -5.94
CA MET A 20 -1.88 5.40 -4.70
C MET A 20 -3.18 5.23 -3.91
N GLY A 21 -4.34 5.31 -4.56
CA GLY A 21 -5.64 5.11 -3.92
C GLY A 21 -5.76 3.71 -3.29
N SER A 22 -5.28 2.69 -3.98
CA SER A 22 -5.28 1.31 -3.47
C SER A 22 -4.36 1.14 -2.25
N LEU A 23 -3.16 1.74 -2.29
CA LEU A 23 -2.23 1.72 -1.17
C LEU A 23 -2.79 2.44 0.07
N LEU A 24 -3.43 3.60 -0.13
CA LEU A 24 -4.10 4.34 0.94
C LEU A 24 -5.27 3.56 1.53
N ALA A 25 -6.06 2.87 0.69
CA ALA A 25 -7.14 2.02 1.16
C ALA A 25 -6.63 0.85 2.02
N ILE A 26 -5.56 0.17 1.58
CA ILE A 26 -4.95 -0.92 2.36
C ILE A 26 -4.36 -0.36 3.67
N TRP A 27 -3.66 0.77 3.60
CA TRP A 27 -3.11 1.42 4.78
C TRP A 27 -4.21 1.80 5.79
N PHE A 28 -5.35 2.32 5.32
CA PHE A 28 -6.51 2.61 6.15
C PHE A 28 -7.11 1.34 6.76
N ILE A 29 -7.31 0.27 5.97
CA ILE A 29 -7.85 -1.00 6.46
C ILE A 29 -6.94 -1.61 7.53
N VAL A 30 -5.62 -1.56 7.35
CA VAL A 30 -4.71 -2.15 8.35
C VAL A 30 -4.60 -1.26 9.59
N SER A 31 -4.44 0.05 9.43
CA SER A 31 -4.27 0.94 10.58
C SER A 31 -5.57 1.10 11.39
N TYR A 32 -6.69 1.33 10.71
CA TYR A 32 -8.00 1.56 11.32
C TYR A 32 -8.78 0.25 11.53
N GLY A 33 -8.86 -0.59 10.50
CA GLY A 33 -9.58 -1.86 10.57
C GLY A 33 -8.93 -2.81 11.58
N ALA A 34 -7.65 -3.18 11.41
CA ALA A 34 -7.00 -4.10 12.35
C ALA A 34 -6.68 -3.44 13.70
N GLY A 35 -6.36 -2.15 13.73
CA GLY A 35 -6.00 -1.45 14.97
C GLY A 35 -7.17 -1.08 15.88
N ILE A 36 -8.37 -0.80 15.33
CA ILE A 36 -9.51 -0.27 16.08
C ILE A 36 -10.75 -1.14 15.91
N LEU A 37 -11.12 -1.49 14.68
CA LEU A 37 -12.40 -2.14 14.38
C LEU A 37 -12.39 -3.64 14.76
N PHE A 38 -11.28 -4.32 14.50
CA PHE A 38 -11.05 -5.72 14.85
C PHE A 38 -10.22 -5.89 16.12
N VAL A 39 -10.01 -4.81 16.89
CA VAL A 39 -9.14 -4.81 18.06
C VAL A 39 -9.60 -5.85 19.09
N ASP A 40 -10.90 -6.01 19.32
CA ASP A 40 -11.44 -6.96 20.29
C ASP A 40 -11.26 -8.41 19.83
N ALA A 41 -11.47 -8.69 18.54
CA ALA A 41 -11.23 -10.01 17.96
C ALA A 41 -9.74 -10.37 17.96
N LEU A 42 -8.86 -9.42 17.65
CA LEU A 42 -7.41 -9.61 17.69
C LEU A 42 -6.89 -9.71 19.11
N ASN A 43 -7.45 -8.97 20.06
CA ASN A 43 -7.07 -9.03 21.48
C ASN A 43 -7.44 -10.35 22.15
N ALA A 44 -8.37 -11.12 21.59
CA ALA A 44 -8.65 -12.49 22.02
C ALA A 44 -7.47 -13.43 21.75
N ILE A 45 -6.61 -13.09 20.78
CA ILE A 45 -5.39 -13.83 20.47
C ILE A 45 -4.23 -13.12 21.17
N GLN A 46 -3.61 -13.79 22.13
CA GLN A 46 -2.42 -13.29 22.80
C GLN A 46 -1.19 -13.84 22.10
N PHE A 47 -0.31 -12.95 21.63
CA PHE A 47 0.94 -13.33 20.98
C PHE A 47 2.10 -12.97 21.90
N GLY A 48 2.79 -13.97 22.43
CA GLY A 48 3.97 -13.77 23.29
C GLY A 48 3.71 -13.05 24.61
N GLY A 49 2.47 -13.04 25.12
CA GLY A 49 2.08 -12.34 26.36
C GLY A 49 1.50 -10.94 26.15
N PHE A 50 1.38 -10.48 24.90
CA PHE A 50 0.80 -9.18 24.53
C PHE A 50 -0.45 -9.38 23.67
N LYS A 51 -1.39 -8.44 23.74
CA LYS A 51 -2.60 -8.47 22.91
C LYS A 51 -2.24 -8.14 21.45
N LEU A 52 -2.67 -8.96 20.50
CA LEU A 52 -2.32 -8.79 19.08
C LEU A 52 -2.79 -7.46 18.48
N GLY A 53 -3.94 -6.94 18.92
CA GLY A 53 -4.40 -5.61 18.49
C GLY A 53 -3.42 -4.49 18.86
N PHE A 54 -2.82 -4.58 20.05
CA PHE A 54 -1.81 -3.62 20.51
C PHE A 54 -0.51 -3.73 19.70
N TRP A 55 -0.06 -4.96 19.40
CA TRP A 55 1.09 -5.20 18.54
C TRP A 55 0.87 -4.64 17.13
N PHE A 56 -0.32 -4.79 16.57
CA PHE A 56 -0.67 -4.25 15.25
C PHE A 56 -0.67 -2.73 15.23
N ALA A 57 -1.17 -2.09 16.30
CA ALA A 57 -1.17 -0.63 16.42
C ALA A 57 0.26 -0.02 16.42
N GLN A 58 1.25 -0.78 16.91
CA GLN A 58 2.60 -0.26 17.14
C GLN A 58 3.62 -0.76 16.11
N GLN A 59 3.84 -2.08 16.01
CA GLN A 59 4.83 -2.67 15.11
C GLN A 59 4.20 -3.18 13.81
N GLY A 60 2.95 -3.66 13.86
CA GLY A 60 2.26 -4.14 12.67
C GLY A 60 2.04 -3.05 11.61
N SER A 61 1.79 -1.80 12.03
CA SER A 61 1.63 -0.67 11.11
C SER A 61 2.92 -0.36 10.34
N ILE A 62 4.08 -0.39 11.01
CA ILE A 62 5.39 -0.16 10.40
C ILE A 62 5.72 -1.26 9.40
N TYR A 63 5.52 -2.54 9.76
CA TYR A 63 5.76 -3.65 8.82
C TYR A 63 4.83 -3.59 7.61
N THR A 64 3.57 -3.23 7.83
CA THR A 64 2.61 -3.03 6.74
C THR A 64 3.04 -1.90 5.83
N PHE A 65 3.51 -0.80 6.40
CA PHE A 65 4.01 0.34 5.62
C PHE A 65 5.19 -0.06 4.73
N VAL A 66 6.17 -0.78 5.28
CA VAL A 66 7.31 -1.29 4.49
C VAL A 66 6.83 -2.24 3.37
N ALA A 67 5.90 -3.15 3.66
CA ALA A 67 5.33 -4.04 2.64
C ALA A 67 4.60 -3.25 1.53
N LEU A 68 3.86 -2.19 1.89
CA LEU A 68 3.19 -1.31 0.93
C LEU A 68 4.19 -0.59 0.03
N ILE A 69 5.36 -0.19 0.54
CA ILE A 69 6.43 0.41 -0.29
C ILE A 69 6.91 -0.60 -1.34
N PHE A 70 7.19 -1.85 -0.95
CA PHE A 70 7.60 -2.87 -1.92
C PHE A 70 6.52 -3.14 -2.97
N VAL A 71 5.25 -3.20 -2.56
CA VAL A 71 4.12 -3.36 -3.49
C VAL A 71 4.02 -2.15 -4.43
N TYR A 72 4.18 -0.93 -3.90
CA TYR A 72 4.20 0.28 -4.71
C TYR A 72 5.30 0.22 -5.77
N VAL A 73 6.55 -0.05 -5.38
CA VAL A 73 7.68 -0.13 -6.31
C VAL A 73 7.45 -1.21 -7.37
N ALA A 74 6.95 -2.39 -6.99
CA ALA A 74 6.65 -3.45 -7.95
C ALA A 74 5.53 -3.05 -8.93
N ARG A 75 4.50 -2.35 -8.45
CA ARG A 75 3.40 -1.85 -9.29
C ARG A 75 3.86 -0.71 -10.20
N MET A 76 4.72 0.15 -9.71
CA MET A 76 5.29 1.27 -10.47
C MET A 76 6.21 0.75 -11.58
N ASN A 77 7.10 -0.19 -11.27
CA ASN A 77 7.94 -0.86 -12.27
C ASN A 77 7.10 -1.57 -13.36
N ALA A 78 5.98 -2.18 -12.97
CA ALA A 78 5.05 -2.79 -13.93
C ALA A 78 4.34 -1.74 -14.80
N LEU A 79 4.02 -0.56 -14.23
CA LEU A 79 3.44 0.56 -14.94
C LEU A 79 4.44 1.15 -15.94
N ASP A 80 5.68 1.40 -15.51
CA ASP A 80 6.75 1.93 -16.36
C ASP A 80 7.02 1.00 -17.55
N LYS A 81 7.07 -0.31 -17.31
CA LYS A 81 7.19 -1.32 -18.38
C LYS A 81 5.99 -1.32 -19.33
N LYS A 82 4.78 -1.09 -18.83
CA LYS A 82 3.56 -1.05 -19.65
C LYS A 82 3.50 0.18 -20.57
N TYR A 83 4.01 1.31 -20.09
CA TYR A 83 4.06 2.55 -20.87
C TYR A 83 5.40 2.75 -21.58
N ASN A 84 6.29 1.73 -21.55
CA ASN A 84 7.62 1.74 -22.16
C ASN A 84 8.45 2.99 -21.78
N VAL A 85 8.23 3.51 -20.57
CA VAL A 85 9.01 4.61 -20.01
C VAL A 85 10.31 3.99 -19.48
N HIS A 86 11.17 3.60 -20.40
CA HIS A 86 12.55 3.27 -20.09
C HIS A 86 13.32 4.59 -20.02
N GLU A 87 13.74 4.97 -18.83
CA GLU A 87 14.87 5.89 -18.71
C GLU A 87 16.11 5.11 -19.17
N ASP A 88 16.67 5.51 -20.32
CA ASP A 88 18.05 5.20 -20.68
C ASP A 88 19.02 5.91 -19.72
#